data_AF-A0A842RDW0-F1
#
_entry.id   AF-A0A842RDW0-F1
#
_cell.length_a   1.000
_cell.length_b   1.000
_cell.length_c   1.000
_cell.angle_alpha   90.00
_cell.angle_beta   90.00
_cell.angle_gamma   90.00
#
_symmetry.space_group_name_H-M   'P 1'
#
loop_
_entity.id
_entity.type
_entity.pdbx_description
1 polymer ?
#
loop_
_entity_poly.entity_id
_entity_poly.type
_entity_poly.pdbx_seq_one_letter_code
_entity_poly.pdbx_strand_id
1 'polypeptide(L)'
;MRIEERTLYPPIIKGLEEIGFNAVGESTILKKHPDVFFRYDSISFVIEVKIGKPEISTKAIAQAYDYALKLDTQNIIILIYPEEYGNQTILDSQFVEQLALDKEIKAIVLTEYLTESLEIQPRELFGKLKSQIERQQRKIDFNTTIELIGTYVKDLTNIIQQIETEQIITEVVEKLDLFRAIGEFKQEEAAKNQVLNLAAYLLFNQLLFYHIYNKKTRDKVPDLNPINDIHELQQYFKAIMKIDYQSIYKIDITDHIPNKQQIIYILNEVIKAIKLLRAEHISQDLAGRFFHDLIPFEVRKILAAFYTHPIAAKILTNLTIDSYEEQVIDPACGSGTLLVSSYQRKMALWQEKEGSENTPRD
;
A
#
# COMPACT_ATOMS: atom_id res chain seq x y z
N MET A 1 39.28 8.30 -1.48
CA MET A 1 37.84 8.45 -1.81
C MET A 1 37.05 7.86 -0.66
N ARG A 2 35.89 8.43 -0.29
CA ARG A 2 35.04 7.90 0.78
C ARG A 2 33.81 7.20 0.21
N ILE A 3 33.23 6.28 0.96
CA ILE A 3 31.99 5.61 0.57
C ILE A 3 30.83 6.59 0.69
N GLU A 4 30.17 6.81 -0.44
CA GLU A 4 28.95 7.58 -0.63
C GLU A 4 28.00 6.77 -1.53
N GLU A 5 26.71 7.11 -1.61
CA GLU A 5 25.71 6.36 -2.39
C GLU A 5 26.22 6.04 -3.81
N ARG A 6 26.73 7.05 -4.53
CA ARG A 6 27.29 6.95 -5.89
C ARG A 6 28.43 5.95 -6.05
N THR A 7 29.16 5.67 -4.98
CA THR A 7 30.26 4.70 -5.03
C THR A 7 29.77 3.25 -5.15
N LEU A 8 28.51 3.00 -4.78
CA LEU A 8 27.88 1.69 -4.81
C LEU A 8 27.25 1.37 -6.18
N TYR A 9 27.02 2.37 -7.04
CA TYR A 9 26.28 2.16 -8.29
C TYR A 9 27.03 1.26 -9.28
N PRO A 10 28.34 1.43 -9.55
CA PRO A 10 29.04 0.60 -10.52
C PRO A 10 29.06 -0.89 -10.15
N PRO A 11 29.32 -1.28 -8.88
CA PRO A 11 29.17 -2.68 -8.46
C PRO A 11 27.74 -3.20 -8.61
N ILE A 12 26.72 -2.42 -8.25
CA ILE A 12 25.31 -2.82 -8.40
C ILE A 12 24.98 -3.10 -9.88
N ILE A 13 25.39 -2.22 -10.78
CA ILE A 13 25.20 -2.38 -12.24
C ILE A 13 25.87 -3.68 -12.71
N LYS A 14 27.13 -3.90 -12.33
CA LYS A 14 27.87 -5.11 -12.68
C LYS A 14 27.15 -6.37 -12.16
N GLY A 15 26.69 -6.37 -10.91
CA GLY A 15 25.97 -7.50 -10.32
C GLY A 15 24.64 -7.81 -11.03
N LEU A 16 23.94 -6.78 -11.53
CA LEU A 16 22.75 -6.95 -12.35
C LEU A 16 23.09 -7.54 -13.74
N GLU A 17 24.15 -7.04 -14.39
CA GLU A 17 24.62 -7.53 -15.69
C GLU A 17 25.09 -8.99 -15.64
N GLU A 18 25.79 -9.40 -14.57
CA GLU A 18 26.29 -10.76 -14.36
C GLU A 18 25.18 -11.82 -14.37
N ILE A 19 23.98 -11.46 -13.94
CA ILE A 19 22.81 -12.34 -13.93
C ILE A 19 21.87 -12.06 -15.11
N GLY A 20 22.28 -11.26 -16.09
CA GLY A 20 21.57 -11.07 -17.36
C GLY A 20 20.52 -9.96 -17.40
N PHE A 21 20.52 -9.02 -16.44
CA PHE A 21 19.80 -7.76 -16.60
C PHE A 21 20.62 -6.79 -17.49
N ASN A 22 19.95 -5.89 -18.22
CA ASN A 22 20.60 -4.78 -18.89
C ASN A 22 20.53 -3.54 -17.98
N ALA A 23 21.65 -3.09 -17.41
CA ALA A 23 21.69 -2.05 -16.39
C ALA A 23 22.54 -0.84 -16.80
N VAL A 24 22.12 0.35 -16.37
CA VAL A 24 22.78 1.64 -16.63
C VAL A 24 22.63 2.56 -15.42
N GLY A 25 23.67 3.34 -15.12
CA GLY A 25 23.69 4.27 -13.97
C GLY A 25 23.43 5.73 -14.35
N GLU A 26 23.42 6.62 -13.35
CA GLU A 26 23.25 8.08 -13.49
C GLU A 26 24.06 8.71 -14.64
N SER A 27 25.21 8.15 -15.03
CA SER A 27 26.12 8.74 -16.01
C SER A 27 25.72 8.56 -17.48
N THR A 28 24.75 7.69 -17.79
CA THR A 28 24.43 7.32 -19.18
C THR A 28 23.07 7.83 -19.68
N ILE A 29 22.23 8.35 -18.78
CA ILE A 29 20.89 8.87 -19.09
C ILE A 29 20.82 10.32 -18.54
N LEU A 30 20.02 11.21 -19.14
CA LEU A 30 19.85 12.68 -18.95
C LEU A 30 19.78 13.31 -17.51
N LYS A 31 19.46 14.61 -17.39
CA LYS A 31 19.88 15.49 -16.27
C LYS A 31 19.25 15.32 -14.86
N LYS A 32 18.41 14.31 -14.57
CA LYS A 32 17.84 14.03 -13.21
C LYS A 32 17.24 12.62 -13.19
N HIS A 33 18.01 11.62 -12.76
CA HIS A 33 17.64 10.21 -12.84
C HIS A 33 17.77 9.47 -11.51
N PRO A 34 17.13 8.29 -11.40
CA PRO A 34 17.41 7.37 -10.31
C PRO A 34 18.86 6.91 -10.32
N ASP A 35 19.27 6.34 -9.18
CA ASP A 35 20.64 5.88 -8.96
C ASP A 35 21.06 4.79 -9.95
N VAL A 36 20.18 3.78 -10.16
CA VAL A 36 20.37 2.74 -11.17
C VAL A 36 19.06 2.46 -11.92
N PHE A 37 19.14 2.32 -13.23
CA PHE A 37 18.05 1.86 -14.08
C PHE A 37 18.45 0.54 -14.73
N PHE A 38 17.54 -0.43 -14.76
CA PHE A 38 17.81 -1.69 -15.45
C PHE A 38 16.58 -2.30 -16.09
N ARG A 39 16.79 -3.26 -16.98
CA ARG A 39 15.75 -3.95 -17.75
C ARG A 39 15.97 -5.45 -17.80
N TYR A 40 14.86 -6.18 -17.86
CA TYR A 40 14.80 -7.58 -18.25
C TYR A 40 13.68 -7.72 -19.26
N ASP A 41 14.01 -8.16 -20.48
CA ASP A 41 13.09 -8.12 -21.62
C ASP A 41 12.45 -6.72 -21.82
N SER A 42 11.13 -6.63 -21.74
CA SER A 42 10.36 -5.39 -21.85
C SER A 42 10.13 -4.69 -20.50
N ILE A 43 10.60 -5.26 -19.40
CA ILE A 43 10.29 -4.82 -18.04
C ILE A 43 11.44 -3.96 -17.54
N SER A 44 11.13 -2.70 -17.21
CA SER A 44 12.08 -1.73 -16.67
C SER A 44 11.95 -1.61 -15.16
N PHE A 45 13.06 -1.29 -14.50
CA PHE A 45 13.19 -1.20 -13.05
C PHE A 45 14.08 -0.02 -12.67
N VAL A 46 13.84 0.51 -11.48
CA VAL A 46 14.61 1.58 -10.87
C VAL A 46 15.12 1.12 -9.50
N ILE A 47 16.39 1.40 -9.21
CA ILE A 47 16.96 1.28 -7.88
C ILE A 47 17.28 2.67 -7.35
N GLU A 48 16.82 2.94 -6.13
CA GLU A 48 17.31 4.04 -5.29
C GLU A 48 18.21 3.44 -4.20
N VAL A 49 19.39 4.01 -4.04
CA VAL A 49 20.39 3.63 -3.04
C VAL A 49 20.37 4.70 -1.94
N LYS A 50 20.32 4.24 -0.70
CA LYS A 50 20.36 5.11 0.49
C LYS A 50 21.40 4.61 1.46
N ILE A 51 22.14 5.54 2.07
CA ILE A 51 22.98 5.26 3.24
C ILE A 51 22.34 5.94 4.46
N GLY A 52 21.97 5.15 5.47
CA GLY A 52 21.35 5.71 6.68
C GLY A 52 20.56 4.71 7.51
N LYS A 53 19.50 5.22 8.15
CA LYS A 53 18.59 4.41 8.98
C LYS A 53 17.74 3.47 8.10
N PRO A 54 17.42 2.26 8.60
CA PRO A 54 16.57 1.30 7.88
C PRO A 54 15.09 1.70 7.79
N GLU A 55 14.68 2.78 8.46
CA GLU A 55 13.32 3.30 8.37
C GLU A 55 13.12 4.02 7.03
N ILE A 56 12.24 3.49 6.19
CA ILE A 56 11.87 4.16 4.93
C ILE A 56 10.76 5.17 5.20
N SER A 57 11.02 6.42 4.81
CA SER A 57 10.00 7.45 4.78
C SER A 57 9.14 7.33 3.53
N THR A 58 7.86 7.67 3.65
CA THR A 58 6.94 7.81 2.50
C THR A 58 7.53 8.70 1.41
N LYS A 59 8.29 9.73 1.82
CA LYS A 59 9.02 10.63 0.91
C LYS A 59 10.02 9.90 0.02
N ALA A 60 10.78 8.94 0.55
CA ALA A 60 11.73 8.18 -0.25
C ALA A 60 11.01 7.30 -1.29
N ILE A 61 9.89 6.69 -0.90
CA ILE A 61 9.04 5.90 -1.80
C ILE A 61 8.43 6.77 -2.90
N ALA A 62 7.91 7.93 -2.53
CA ALA A 62 7.31 8.87 -3.46
C ALA A 62 8.34 9.52 -4.41
N GLN A 63 9.57 9.77 -3.94
CA GLN A 63 10.67 10.19 -4.79
C GLN A 63 11.02 9.11 -5.82
N ALA A 64 11.13 7.85 -5.39
CA ALA A 64 11.38 6.73 -6.28
C ALA A 64 10.23 6.54 -7.29
N TYR A 65 8.98 6.79 -6.88
CA TYR A 65 7.82 6.83 -7.78
C TYR A 65 7.98 7.88 -8.89
N ASP A 66 8.38 9.10 -8.55
CA ASP A 66 8.55 10.18 -9.53
C ASP A 66 9.67 9.86 -10.55
N TYR A 67 10.71 9.15 -10.13
CA TYR A 67 11.75 8.66 -11.03
C TYR A 67 11.27 7.54 -11.93
N ALA A 68 10.56 6.56 -11.37
CA ALA A 68 9.99 5.45 -12.10
C ALA A 68 9.01 5.95 -13.18
N LEU A 69 8.15 6.92 -12.85
CA LEU A 69 7.19 7.51 -13.80
C LEU A 69 7.87 8.18 -15.00
N LYS A 70 9.00 8.87 -14.79
CA LYS A 70 9.78 9.50 -15.88
C LYS A 70 10.43 8.47 -16.81
N LEU A 71 10.62 7.25 -16.33
CA LEU A 71 11.24 6.14 -17.05
C LEU A 71 10.23 5.10 -17.51
N ASP A 72 8.94 5.45 -17.48
CA ASP A 72 7.82 4.61 -17.89
C ASP A 72 7.82 3.26 -17.17
N THR A 73 8.02 3.28 -15.85
CA THR A 73 7.97 2.11 -14.99
C THR A 73 7.31 2.39 -13.65
N GLN A 74 6.84 1.33 -13.00
CA GLN A 74 6.35 1.30 -11.63
C GLN A 74 7.07 0.23 -10.79
N ASN A 75 8.23 -0.23 -11.27
CA ASN A 75 9.04 -1.23 -10.58
C ASN A 75 10.22 -0.55 -9.89
N ILE A 76 10.15 -0.49 -8.56
CA ILE A 76 11.08 0.24 -7.73
C ILE A 76 11.73 -0.72 -6.73
N ILE A 77 13.01 -0.50 -6.49
CA ILE A 77 13.79 -1.15 -5.46
C ILE A 77 14.49 -0.05 -4.67
N ILE A 78 14.42 -0.10 -3.34
CA ILE A 78 15.17 0.81 -2.48
C ILE A 78 16.14 -0.03 -1.67
N LEU A 79 17.44 0.19 -1.87
CA LEU A 79 18.52 -0.48 -1.15
C LEU A 79 19.03 0.45 -0.04
N ILE A 80 18.90 0.04 1.22
CA ILE A 80 19.29 0.85 2.38
C ILE A 80 20.52 0.26 3.03
N TYR A 81 21.66 0.86 2.78
CA TYR A 81 22.91 0.53 3.42
C TYR A 81 22.98 1.20 4.80
N PRO A 82 23.35 0.46 5.85
CA PRO A 82 23.59 1.02 7.18
C PRO A 82 24.52 2.24 7.18
N GLU A 83 24.23 3.22 8.04
CA GLU A 83 25.02 4.46 8.17
C GLU A 83 26.50 4.19 8.46
N GLU A 84 26.80 3.10 9.19
CA GLU A 84 28.16 2.66 9.47
C GLU A 84 29.00 2.40 8.22
N TYR A 85 28.38 2.09 7.09
CA TYR A 85 29.06 1.88 5.81
C TYR A 85 29.39 3.20 5.09
N GLY A 86 28.72 4.30 5.46
CA GLY A 86 28.99 5.63 4.93
C GLY A 86 30.29 6.22 5.44
N ASN A 87 30.90 7.12 4.66
CA ASN A 87 32.11 7.87 5.01
C ASN A 87 33.36 7.04 5.34
N GLN A 88 33.31 5.72 5.19
CA GLN A 88 34.49 4.86 5.31
C GLN A 88 35.49 5.15 4.17
N THR A 89 36.78 5.07 4.48
CA THR A 89 37.84 5.23 3.47
C THR A 89 37.81 4.04 2.52
N ILE A 90 37.75 4.30 1.21
CA ILE A 90 37.88 3.26 0.19
C ILE A 90 39.34 2.78 0.19
N LEU A 91 39.56 1.57 0.69
CA LEU A 91 40.88 0.93 0.78
C LEU A 91 41.24 0.19 -0.51
N ASP A 92 40.26 -0.50 -1.12
CA ASP A 92 40.38 -1.18 -2.40
C ASP A 92 39.00 -1.23 -3.11
N SER A 93 38.99 -1.53 -4.41
CA SER A 93 37.75 -1.66 -5.20
C SER A 93 36.96 -2.93 -4.88
N GLN A 94 37.62 -3.97 -4.39
CA GLN A 94 37.01 -5.25 -4.06
C GLN A 94 36.10 -5.13 -2.82
N PHE A 95 36.48 -4.30 -1.87
CA PHE A 95 35.73 -3.97 -0.66
C PHE A 95 34.43 -3.25 -1.01
N VAL A 96 34.48 -2.28 -1.93
CA VAL A 96 33.28 -1.57 -2.40
C VAL A 96 32.33 -2.54 -3.13
N GLU A 97 32.87 -3.47 -3.91
CA GLU A 97 32.08 -4.50 -4.57
C GLU A 97 31.40 -5.45 -3.57
N GLN A 98 32.14 -5.95 -2.58
CA GLN A 98 31.58 -6.77 -1.50
C GLN A 98 30.54 -6.02 -0.68
N LEU A 99 30.81 -4.75 -0.37
CA LEU A 99 29.89 -3.90 0.36
C LEU A 99 28.57 -3.73 -0.41
N ALA A 100 28.67 -3.45 -1.70
CA ALA A 100 27.52 -3.18 -2.55
C ALA A 100 26.69 -4.42 -2.88
N LEU A 101 27.29 -5.60 -2.99
CA LEU A 101 26.60 -6.81 -3.48
C LEU A 101 26.40 -7.90 -2.43
N ASP A 102 27.28 -8.00 -1.45
CA ASP A 102 27.41 -9.19 -0.59
C ASP A 102 27.18 -8.90 0.90
N LYS A 103 26.92 -7.64 1.27
CA LYS A 103 26.47 -7.28 2.63
C LYS A 103 24.95 -7.34 2.74
N GLU A 104 24.49 -7.87 3.85
CA GLU A 104 23.07 -7.89 4.18
C GLU A 104 22.61 -6.46 4.48
N ILE A 105 21.56 -6.04 3.79
CA ILE A 105 20.98 -4.70 3.91
C ILE A 105 19.46 -4.81 3.97
N LYS A 106 18.80 -3.74 4.39
CA LYS A 106 17.35 -3.63 4.21
C LYS A 106 17.04 -3.24 2.77
N ALA A 107 16.20 -4.01 2.10
CA ALA A 107 15.70 -3.73 0.77
C ALA A 107 14.17 -3.65 0.80
N ILE A 108 13.61 -2.57 0.26
CA ILE A 108 12.16 -2.49 -0.02
C ILE A 108 11.97 -2.65 -1.52
N VAL A 109 11.32 -3.74 -1.91
CA VAL A 109 11.04 -4.10 -3.29
C VAL A 109 9.57 -3.82 -3.56
N LEU A 110 9.27 -2.95 -4.50
CA LEU A 110 7.92 -2.55 -4.94
C LEU A 110 7.82 -2.73 -6.45
N THR A 111 7.73 -3.97 -6.90
CA THR A 111 7.72 -4.34 -8.32
C THR A 111 6.50 -5.18 -8.66
N GLU A 112 6.25 -5.39 -9.95
CA GLU A 112 5.13 -6.23 -10.41
C GLU A 112 5.17 -7.66 -9.87
N TYR A 113 6.37 -8.24 -9.75
CA TYR A 113 6.55 -9.64 -9.38
C TYR A 113 6.91 -9.84 -7.91
N LEU A 114 7.38 -8.78 -7.24
CA LEU A 114 7.82 -8.84 -5.85
C LEU A 114 7.50 -7.53 -5.12
N THR A 115 6.67 -7.64 -4.08
CA THR A 115 6.40 -6.61 -3.08
C THR A 115 6.81 -7.15 -1.72
N GLU A 116 8.01 -6.80 -1.23
CA GLU A 116 8.56 -7.36 0.01
C GLU A 116 9.64 -6.43 0.62
N SER A 117 9.64 -6.31 1.94
CA SER A 117 10.67 -5.71 2.77
C SER A 117 11.56 -6.83 3.29
N LEU A 118 12.85 -6.79 2.97
CA LEU A 118 13.80 -7.89 3.16
C LEU A 118 15.06 -7.40 3.85
N GLU A 119 15.61 -8.20 4.76
CA GLU A 119 17.04 -8.18 5.08
C GLU A 119 17.72 -9.20 4.17
N ILE A 120 18.51 -8.71 3.20
CA ILE A 120 19.05 -9.55 2.11
C ILE A 120 20.30 -8.93 1.50
N GLN A 121 21.16 -9.77 0.93
CA GLN A 121 22.26 -9.30 0.09
C GLN A 121 21.74 -8.86 -1.28
N PRO A 122 22.19 -7.73 -1.84
CA PRO A 122 21.73 -7.27 -3.16
C PRO A 122 21.91 -8.31 -4.26
N ARG A 123 23.01 -9.07 -4.25
CA ARG A 123 23.23 -10.18 -5.20
C ARG A 123 22.14 -11.25 -5.11
N GLU A 124 21.77 -11.65 -3.90
CA GLU A 124 20.70 -12.63 -3.66
C GLU A 124 19.33 -12.06 -4.07
N LEU A 125 19.07 -10.80 -3.73
CA LEU A 125 17.85 -10.09 -4.13
C LEU A 125 17.66 -10.09 -5.64
N PHE A 126 18.71 -9.76 -6.40
CA PHE A 126 18.58 -9.71 -7.85
C PHE A 126 18.30 -11.09 -8.46
N GLY A 127 18.93 -12.16 -7.93
CA GLY A 127 18.61 -13.53 -8.30
C GLY A 127 17.17 -13.94 -7.96
N LYS A 128 16.70 -13.56 -6.76
CA LYS A 128 15.31 -13.79 -6.33
C LYS A 128 14.32 -13.07 -7.24
N LEU A 129 14.56 -11.80 -7.56
CA LEU A 129 13.72 -11.02 -8.47
C LEU A 129 13.68 -11.64 -9.87
N LYS A 130 14.83 -12.00 -10.43
CA LYS A 130 14.92 -12.66 -11.74
C LYS A 130 14.10 -13.95 -11.76
N SER A 131 14.23 -14.80 -10.74
CA SER A 131 13.45 -16.03 -10.65
C SER A 131 11.94 -15.78 -10.56
N GLN A 132 11.48 -14.70 -9.94
CA GLN A 132 10.04 -14.37 -9.88
C GLN A 132 9.53 -13.90 -11.24
N ILE A 133 10.31 -13.08 -11.95
CA ILE A 133 10.00 -12.62 -13.31
C ILE A 133 9.89 -13.81 -14.27
N GLU A 134 10.89 -14.70 -14.28
CA GLU A 134 10.93 -15.87 -15.17
C GLU A 134 9.79 -16.87 -14.90
N ARG A 135 9.36 -16.99 -13.64
CA ARG A 135 8.21 -17.83 -13.26
C ARG A 135 6.86 -17.14 -13.48
N GLN A 136 6.86 -15.85 -13.80
CA GLN A 136 5.66 -15.01 -13.88
C GLN A 136 4.80 -15.09 -12.60
N GLN A 137 5.45 -15.24 -11.45
CA GLN A 137 4.78 -15.35 -10.16
C GLN A 137 4.84 -14.02 -9.43
N ARG A 138 3.69 -13.56 -8.96
CA ARG A 138 3.59 -12.37 -8.10
C ARG A 138 3.63 -12.80 -6.66
N LYS A 139 4.54 -12.20 -5.89
CA LYS A 139 4.58 -12.36 -4.44
C LYS A 139 4.38 -11.00 -3.78
N ILE A 140 3.33 -10.90 -2.98
CA ILE A 140 3.07 -9.73 -2.13
C ILE A 140 3.16 -10.20 -0.68
N ASP A 141 4.13 -9.65 0.04
CA ASP A 141 4.29 -9.90 1.45
C ASP A 141 3.34 -9.01 2.27
N PHE A 142 2.55 -9.68 3.10
CA PHE A 142 1.50 -9.03 3.87
C PHE A 142 2.07 -8.11 4.95
N ASN A 143 3.10 -8.56 5.68
CA ASN A 143 3.70 -7.78 6.77
C ASN A 143 4.34 -6.50 6.25
N THR A 144 5.03 -6.58 5.12
CA THR A 144 5.57 -5.44 4.38
C THR A 144 4.46 -4.44 4.06
N THR A 145 3.33 -4.92 3.56
CA THR A 145 2.21 -4.05 3.19
C THR A 145 1.67 -3.33 4.43
N ILE A 146 1.53 -4.02 5.56
CA ILE A 146 1.12 -3.41 6.83
C ILE A 146 2.14 -2.36 7.34
N GLU A 147 3.45 -2.65 7.27
CA GLU A 147 4.52 -1.72 7.66
C GLU A 147 4.46 -0.42 6.84
N LEU A 148 4.32 -0.54 5.52
CA LEU A 148 4.25 0.60 4.60
C LEU A 148 3.03 1.47 4.89
N ILE A 149 1.86 0.86 5.10
CA ILE A 149 0.65 1.61 5.38
C ILE A 149 0.71 2.28 6.75
N GLY A 150 1.24 1.60 7.77
CA GLY A 150 1.47 2.20 9.07
C GLY A 150 2.27 3.50 8.95
N THR A 151 3.24 3.53 8.04
CA THR A 151 4.03 4.73 7.72
C THR A 151 3.17 5.80 7.02
N TYR A 152 2.35 5.42 6.05
CA TYR A 152 1.49 6.37 5.32
C TYR A 152 0.41 6.98 6.22
N VAL A 153 -0.21 6.18 7.08
CA VAL A 153 -1.20 6.65 8.05
C VAL A 153 -0.54 7.58 9.06
N LYS A 154 0.68 7.28 9.53
CA LYS A 154 1.43 8.19 10.42
C LYS A 154 1.65 9.56 9.78
N ASP A 155 1.95 9.62 8.49
CA ASP A 155 2.08 10.89 7.76
C ASP A 155 0.76 11.65 7.65
N LEU A 156 -0.35 10.94 7.43
CA LEU A 156 -1.69 11.54 7.44
C LEU A 156 -2.11 12.02 8.85
N THR A 157 -1.78 11.28 9.90
CA THR A 157 -1.98 11.72 11.30
C THR A 157 -1.23 13.02 11.55
N ASN A 158 0.02 13.12 11.10
CA ASN A 158 0.81 14.35 11.25
C ASN A 158 0.17 15.53 10.52
N ILE A 159 -0.43 15.33 9.34
CA ILE A 159 -1.22 16.36 8.64
C ILE A 159 -2.42 16.77 9.49
N ILE A 160 -3.22 15.81 9.92
CA ILE A 160 -4.48 16.05 10.64
C ILE A 160 -4.25 16.79 11.96
N GLN A 161 -3.16 16.47 12.67
CA GLN A 161 -2.78 17.16 13.91
C GLN A 161 -2.31 18.61 13.70
N GLN A 162 -1.91 19.00 12.49
CA GLN A 162 -1.47 20.37 12.15
C GLN A 162 -2.61 21.30 11.74
N ILE A 163 -3.85 20.80 11.71
CA ILE A 163 -5.05 21.49 11.25
C ILE A 163 -5.92 21.87 12.46
N GLU A 164 -6.92 22.74 12.28
CA GLU A 164 -7.96 22.97 13.28
C GLU A 164 -8.78 21.69 13.51
N THR A 165 -8.45 20.96 14.59
CA THR A 165 -8.87 19.58 14.82
C THR A 165 -10.32 19.44 15.29
N GLU A 166 -10.93 20.48 15.84
CA GLU A 166 -12.29 20.42 16.42
C GLU A 166 -13.36 20.10 15.36
N GLN A 167 -13.21 20.62 14.14
CA GLN A 167 -14.15 20.32 13.05
C GLN A 167 -14.03 18.87 12.59
N ILE A 168 -12.80 18.36 12.44
CA ILE A 168 -12.55 16.95 12.07
C ILE A 168 -13.08 16.02 13.15
N ILE A 169 -12.86 16.35 14.43
CA ILE A 169 -13.40 15.57 15.55
C ILE A 169 -14.92 15.54 15.47
N THR A 170 -15.56 16.70 15.31
CA THR A 170 -17.02 16.80 15.22
C THR A 170 -17.57 15.94 14.08
N GLU A 171 -17.02 16.09 12.86
CA GLU A 171 -17.41 15.31 11.68
C GLU A 171 -17.28 13.80 11.93
N VAL A 172 -16.15 13.33 12.47
CA VAL A 172 -15.94 11.89 12.73
C VAL A 172 -16.86 11.38 13.83
N VAL A 173 -17.03 12.12 14.93
CA VAL A 173 -17.84 11.69 16.07
C VAL A 173 -19.32 11.64 15.73
N GLU A 174 -19.84 12.65 15.04
CA GLU A 174 -21.25 12.72 14.63
C GLU A 174 -21.59 11.66 13.59
N LYS A 175 -20.74 11.47 12.56
CA LYS A 175 -21.05 10.57 11.45
C LYS A 175 -20.94 9.09 11.81
N LEU A 176 -20.12 8.76 12.81
CA LEU A 176 -19.91 7.40 13.29
C LEU A 176 -20.67 7.09 14.59
N ASP A 177 -21.51 8.02 15.08
CA ASP A 177 -22.26 7.88 16.33
C ASP A 177 -21.37 7.48 17.53
N LEU A 178 -20.13 7.99 17.57
CA LEU A 178 -19.11 7.58 18.55
C LEU A 178 -19.35 8.11 19.96
N PHE A 179 -20.41 8.88 20.19
CA PHE A 179 -20.77 9.45 21.50
C PHE A 179 -20.80 8.40 22.62
N ARG A 180 -21.19 7.15 22.31
CA ARG A 180 -21.16 6.03 23.27
C ARG A 180 -19.74 5.55 23.59
N ALA A 181 -18.85 5.51 22.59
CA ALA A 181 -17.45 5.13 22.78
C ALA A 181 -16.66 6.22 23.52
N ILE A 182 -17.05 7.50 23.33
CA ILE A 182 -16.35 8.63 23.92
C ILE A 182 -16.60 8.79 25.42
N GLY A 183 -17.81 8.44 25.87
CA GLY A 183 -18.15 8.44 27.30
C GLY A 183 -17.32 7.48 28.17
N GLU A 184 -16.61 6.51 27.57
CA GLU A 184 -15.71 5.60 28.30
C GLU A 184 -14.30 6.17 28.51
N PHE A 185 -13.94 7.30 27.87
CA PHE A 185 -12.59 7.85 27.99
C PHE A 185 -12.42 8.61 29.29
N LYS A 186 -11.56 8.09 30.18
CA LYS A 186 -11.21 8.73 31.44
C LYS A 186 -10.37 10.02 31.29
N GLN A 187 -9.86 10.30 30.08
CA GLN A 187 -9.00 11.44 29.76
C GLN A 187 -9.40 12.05 28.40
N GLU A 188 -9.79 13.32 28.40
CA GLU A 188 -10.33 14.04 27.23
C GLU A 188 -9.31 14.17 26.08
N GLU A 189 -8.03 14.44 26.38
CA GLU A 189 -6.99 14.56 25.35
C GLU A 189 -6.68 13.22 24.66
N ALA A 190 -6.66 12.12 25.41
CA ALA A 190 -6.43 10.79 24.85
C ALA A 190 -7.56 10.40 23.88
N ALA A 191 -8.80 10.75 24.22
CA ALA A 191 -9.96 10.56 23.35
C ALA A 191 -9.80 11.35 22.04
N LYS A 192 -9.47 12.65 22.13
CA LYS A 192 -9.26 13.51 20.94
C LYS A 192 -8.19 12.92 20.02
N ASN A 193 -7.05 12.51 20.57
CA ASN A 193 -5.97 11.90 19.77
C ASN A 193 -6.41 10.61 19.07
N GLN A 194 -7.25 9.79 19.70
CA GLN A 194 -7.78 8.58 19.07
C GLN A 194 -8.75 8.91 17.92
N VAL A 195 -9.58 9.94 18.05
CA VAL A 195 -10.46 10.40 16.96
C VAL A 195 -9.63 10.92 15.78
N LEU A 196 -8.55 11.67 16.04
CA LEU A 196 -7.66 12.16 14.97
C LEU A 196 -6.92 11.03 14.26
N ASN A 197 -6.47 10.02 15.00
CA ASN A 197 -5.91 8.81 14.40
C ASN A 197 -6.95 8.09 13.54
N LEU A 198 -8.19 7.96 14.03
CA LEU A 198 -9.27 7.38 13.26
C LEU A 198 -9.55 8.16 11.97
N ALA A 199 -9.53 9.50 12.01
CA ALA A 199 -9.63 10.33 10.83
C ALA A 199 -8.51 10.01 9.81
N ALA A 200 -7.26 9.87 10.26
CA ALA A 200 -6.15 9.50 9.37
C ALA A 200 -6.37 8.14 8.70
N TYR A 201 -6.85 7.14 9.45
CA TYR A 201 -7.20 5.82 8.90
C TYR A 201 -8.36 5.89 7.91
N LEU A 202 -9.39 6.69 8.18
CA LEU A 202 -10.53 6.88 7.27
C LEU A 202 -10.06 7.52 5.96
N LEU A 203 -9.27 8.59 6.02
CA LEU A 203 -8.73 9.24 4.83
C LEU A 203 -7.82 8.30 4.03
N PHE A 204 -6.95 7.55 4.71
CA PHE A 204 -6.12 6.53 4.07
C PHE A 204 -6.99 5.48 3.35
N ASN A 205 -8.00 4.95 4.04
CA ASN A 205 -8.91 3.95 3.49
C ASN A 205 -9.67 4.49 2.27
N GLN A 206 -10.11 5.75 2.31
CA GLN A 206 -10.78 6.41 1.18
C GLN A 206 -9.86 6.53 -0.03
N LEU A 207 -8.59 6.91 0.16
CA LEU A 207 -7.58 6.98 -0.91
C LEU A 207 -7.27 5.59 -1.49
N LEU A 208 -7.01 4.62 -0.62
CA LEU A 208 -6.70 3.25 -1.00
C LEU A 208 -7.87 2.60 -1.75
N PHE A 209 -9.09 2.74 -1.23
CA PHE A 209 -10.30 2.20 -1.85
C PHE A 209 -10.52 2.80 -3.23
N TYR A 210 -10.37 4.12 -3.37
CA TYR A 210 -10.49 4.80 -4.65
C TYR A 210 -9.52 4.22 -5.69
N HIS A 211 -8.24 4.07 -5.30
CA HIS A 211 -7.22 3.49 -6.17
C HIS A 211 -7.54 2.05 -6.58
N ILE A 212 -7.86 1.18 -5.62
CA ILE A 212 -8.22 -0.23 -5.89
C ILE A 212 -9.44 -0.31 -6.81
N TYR A 213 -10.46 0.54 -6.57
CA TYR A 213 -11.67 0.57 -7.38
C TYR A 213 -11.37 0.97 -8.82
N ASN A 214 -10.61 2.05 -9.04
CA ASN A 214 -10.16 2.47 -10.37
C ASN A 214 -9.48 1.31 -11.12
N LYS A 215 -8.51 0.63 -10.48
CA LYS A 215 -7.75 -0.46 -11.11
C LYS A 215 -8.60 -1.70 -11.40
N LYS A 216 -9.51 -2.09 -10.50
CA LYS A 216 -10.37 -3.26 -10.71
C LYS A 216 -11.50 -3.03 -11.71
N THR A 217 -11.94 -1.79 -11.90
CA THR A 217 -13.10 -1.49 -12.75
C THR A 217 -12.75 -0.93 -14.12
N ARG A 218 -11.46 -0.89 -14.49
CA ARG A 218 -10.97 -0.36 -15.77
C ARG A 218 -11.42 1.09 -16.00
N ASP A 219 -11.08 1.96 -15.05
CA ASP A 219 -11.22 3.42 -15.18
C ASP A 219 -12.66 3.95 -15.25
N LYS A 220 -13.61 3.30 -14.57
CA LYS A 220 -14.95 3.88 -14.35
C LYS A 220 -14.91 5.22 -13.61
N VAL A 221 -13.85 5.45 -12.84
CA VAL A 221 -13.51 6.72 -12.21
C VAL A 221 -12.11 7.14 -12.67
N PRO A 222 -11.78 8.45 -12.71
CA PRO A 222 -10.44 8.92 -13.07
C PRO A 222 -9.34 8.30 -12.20
N ASP A 223 -8.15 8.06 -12.74
CA ASP A 223 -7.01 7.59 -11.93
C ASP A 223 -6.60 8.65 -10.91
N LEU A 224 -6.32 8.22 -9.67
CA LEU A 224 -5.90 9.09 -8.60
C LEU A 224 -4.47 9.56 -8.87
N ASN A 225 -4.31 10.85 -9.13
CA ASN A 225 -3.01 11.48 -9.40
C ASN A 225 -2.70 12.57 -8.37
N PRO A 226 -1.42 12.95 -8.23
CA PRO A 226 -1.04 14.08 -7.38
C PRO A 226 -1.87 15.33 -7.70
N ILE A 227 -2.30 16.01 -6.65
CA ILE A 227 -3.19 17.18 -6.68
C ILE A 227 -2.38 18.47 -6.50
N ASN A 228 -2.86 19.58 -7.05
CA ASN A 228 -2.32 20.92 -6.74
C ASN A 228 -3.19 21.69 -5.76
N ASP A 229 -4.43 21.24 -5.59
CA ASP A 229 -5.45 21.84 -4.75
C ASP A 229 -6.29 20.75 -4.07
N ILE A 230 -6.65 20.93 -2.80
CA ILE A 230 -7.48 19.97 -2.06
C ILE A 230 -8.83 19.69 -2.72
N HIS A 231 -9.39 20.68 -3.45
CA HIS A 231 -10.64 20.50 -4.18
C HIS A 231 -10.53 19.46 -5.31
N GLU A 232 -9.33 19.19 -5.84
CA GLU A 232 -9.12 18.10 -6.80
C GLU A 232 -9.34 16.74 -6.12
N LEU A 233 -8.93 16.58 -4.86
CA LEU A 233 -9.18 15.36 -4.09
C LEU A 233 -10.68 15.15 -3.84
N GLN A 234 -11.37 16.22 -3.48
CA GLN A 234 -12.83 16.22 -3.33
C GLN A 234 -13.55 15.82 -4.62
N GLN A 235 -13.02 16.21 -5.79
CA GLN A 235 -13.60 15.82 -7.08
C GLN A 235 -13.48 14.32 -7.34
N TYR A 236 -12.35 13.70 -6.99
CA TYR A 236 -12.21 12.23 -7.04
C TYR A 236 -13.25 11.56 -6.13
N PHE A 237 -13.40 12.02 -4.89
CA PHE A 237 -14.37 11.42 -3.95
C PHE A 237 -15.83 11.62 -4.41
N LYS A 238 -16.15 12.78 -5.01
CA LYS A 238 -17.46 13.01 -5.66
C LYS A 238 -17.70 12.09 -6.85
N ALA A 239 -16.68 11.71 -7.60
CA ALA A 239 -16.83 10.81 -8.75
C ALA A 239 -17.26 9.41 -8.30
N ILE A 240 -16.64 8.86 -7.25
CA ILE A 240 -16.96 7.51 -6.76
C ILE A 240 -18.29 7.46 -6.00
N MET A 241 -18.71 8.54 -5.33
CA MET A 241 -20.02 8.65 -4.68
C MET A 241 -21.20 8.58 -5.66
N LYS A 242 -21.00 8.94 -6.94
CA LYS A 242 -22.04 8.82 -7.97
C LYS A 242 -22.35 7.36 -8.35
N ILE A 243 -21.54 6.40 -7.91
CA ILE A 243 -21.62 4.99 -8.32
C ILE A 243 -22.25 4.08 -7.24
N ASP A 244 -22.46 4.57 -6.00
CA ASP A 244 -23.03 3.86 -4.82
C ASP A 244 -22.05 3.58 -3.66
N TYR A 245 -20.98 4.37 -3.52
CA TYR A 245 -20.03 4.25 -2.40
C TYR A 245 -20.20 5.35 -1.34
N GLN A 246 -21.39 5.95 -1.21
CA GLN A 246 -21.61 7.06 -0.27
C GLN A 246 -21.24 6.68 1.16
N SER A 247 -21.48 5.43 1.60
CA SER A 247 -21.17 4.99 2.97
C SER A 247 -19.68 5.12 3.35
N ILE A 248 -18.76 5.00 2.39
CA ILE A 248 -17.30 5.13 2.62
C ILE A 248 -16.88 6.61 2.61
N TYR A 249 -17.54 7.42 1.80
CA TYR A 249 -17.17 8.83 1.55
C TYR A 249 -18.09 9.84 2.24
N LYS A 250 -19.04 9.38 3.06
CA LYS A 250 -19.98 10.23 3.83
C LYS A 250 -19.28 11.07 4.89
N ILE A 251 -18.16 10.56 5.42
CA ILE A 251 -17.29 11.28 6.35
C ILE A 251 -16.31 12.08 5.50
N ASP A 252 -16.51 13.39 5.42
CA ASP A 252 -15.70 14.25 4.57
C ASP A 252 -14.59 14.93 5.38
N ILE A 253 -13.48 14.21 5.54
CA ILE A 253 -12.30 14.76 6.21
C ILE A 253 -11.66 15.85 5.34
N THR A 254 -11.82 15.77 4.02
CA THR A 254 -11.13 16.66 3.08
C THR A 254 -11.66 18.08 3.10
N ASP A 255 -12.93 18.30 3.46
CA ASP A 255 -13.53 19.62 3.67
C ASP A 255 -12.87 20.42 4.80
N HIS A 256 -12.23 19.73 5.75
CA HIS A 256 -11.54 20.36 6.87
C HIS A 256 -10.04 20.51 6.63
N ILE A 257 -9.50 19.98 5.53
CA ILE A 257 -8.07 20.08 5.22
C ILE A 257 -7.79 21.43 4.53
N PRO A 258 -6.96 22.30 5.12
CA PRO A 258 -6.66 23.59 4.52
C PRO A 258 -5.76 23.39 3.31
N ASN A 259 -5.99 24.21 2.29
CA ASN A 259 -5.26 24.18 1.02
C ASN A 259 -3.85 24.80 1.14
N LYS A 260 -3.00 24.20 1.99
CA LYS A 260 -1.60 24.62 2.22
C LYS A 260 -0.66 23.74 1.42
N GLN A 261 0.31 24.35 0.74
CA GLN A 261 1.29 23.64 -0.11
C GLN A 261 2.04 22.51 0.62
N GLN A 262 2.39 22.70 1.90
CA GLN A 262 3.04 21.66 2.69
C GLN A 262 2.14 20.43 2.91
N ILE A 263 0.83 20.64 3.12
CA ILE A 263 -0.13 19.56 3.31
C ILE A 263 -0.37 18.82 2.00
N ILE A 264 -0.56 19.58 0.91
CA ILE A 264 -0.72 19.04 -0.44
C ILE A 264 0.51 18.20 -0.83
N TYR A 265 1.70 18.68 -0.50
CA TYR A 265 2.94 17.91 -0.71
C TYR A 265 2.88 16.55 0.00
N ILE A 266 2.56 16.50 1.30
CA ILE A 266 2.50 15.23 2.04
C ILE A 266 1.38 14.32 1.51
N LEU A 267 0.20 14.87 1.19
CA LEU A 267 -0.90 14.11 0.56
C LEU A 267 -0.45 13.47 -0.76
N ASN A 268 0.29 14.21 -1.58
CA ASN A 268 0.82 13.69 -2.84
C ASN A 268 1.83 12.57 -2.63
N GLU A 269 2.69 12.65 -1.61
CA GLU A 269 3.59 11.55 -1.28
C GLU A 269 2.81 10.29 -0.89
N VAL A 270 1.73 10.43 -0.09
CA VAL A 270 0.84 9.30 0.27
C VAL A 270 0.11 8.75 -0.96
N ILE A 271 -0.42 9.61 -1.83
CA ILE A 271 -1.09 9.18 -3.08
C ILE A 271 -0.14 8.37 -3.95
N LYS A 272 1.10 8.85 -4.17
CA LYS A 272 2.11 8.14 -4.95
C LYS A 272 2.46 6.79 -4.31
N ALA A 273 2.62 6.77 -2.99
CA ALA A 273 3.01 5.57 -2.27
C ALA A 273 1.89 4.49 -2.28
N ILE A 274 0.62 4.89 -2.17
CA ILE A 274 -0.54 4.00 -2.33
C ILE A 274 -0.51 3.28 -3.68
N LYS A 275 -0.17 3.99 -4.77
CA LYS A 275 -0.09 3.39 -6.11
C LYS A 275 0.98 2.30 -6.22
N LEU A 276 2.02 2.35 -5.39
CA LEU A 276 3.09 1.34 -5.38
C LEU A 276 2.80 0.12 -4.51
N LEU A 277 1.82 0.20 -3.60
CA LEU A 277 1.41 -0.96 -2.79
C LEU A 277 0.83 -2.08 -3.65
N ARG A 278 0.27 -1.75 -4.82
CA ARG A 278 -0.44 -2.70 -5.71
C ARG A 278 -1.48 -3.52 -4.94
N ALA A 279 -2.18 -2.85 -4.01
CA ALA A 279 -3.11 -3.48 -3.09
C ALA A 279 -4.30 -4.17 -3.80
N GLU A 280 -4.57 -3.82 -5.05
CA GLU A 280 -5.55 -4.48 -5.91
C GLU A 280 -5.24 -5.96 -6.20
N HIS A 281 -3.97 -6.36 -6.06
CA HIS A 281 -3.49 -7.73 -6.21
C HIS A 281 -3.50 -8.54 -4.91
N ILE A 282 -3.81 -7.91 -3.77
CA ILE A 282 -3.98 -8.60 -2.49
C ILE A 282 -5.21 -9.51 -2.58
N SER A 283 -5.04 -10.79 -2.22
CA SER A 283 -6.14 -11.77 -2.22
C SER A 283 -7.27 -11.38 -1.26
N GLN A 284 -8.49 -11.85 -1.50
CA GLN A 284 -9.65 -11.55 -0.63
C GLN A 284 -9.42 -12.01 0.83
N ASP A 285 -8.78 -13.17 1.03
CA ASP A 285 -8.44 -13.69 2.37
C ASP A 285 -7.37 -12.87 3.10
N LEU A 286 -6.55 -12.15 2.35
CA LEU A 286 -5.59 -11.18 2.88
C LEU A 286 -6.27 -9.84 3.14
N ALA A 287 -7.22 -9.39 2.31
CA ALA A 287 -7.93 -8.13 2.52
C ALA A 287 -8.74 -8.09 3.84
N GLY A 288 -9.37 -9.20 4.24
CA GLY A 288 -10.05 -9.27 5.54
C GLY A 288 -9.09 -9.14 6.73
N ARG A 289 -7.97 -9.88 6.70
CA ARG A 289 -6.88 -9.77 7.68
C ARG A 289 -6.22 -8.40 7.64
N PHE A 290 -6.09 -7.82 6.46
CA PHE A 290 -5.53 -6.49 6.22
C PHE A 290 -6.31 -5.44 7.01
N PHE A 291 -7.63 -5.38 6.87
CA PHE A 291 -8.43 -4.43 7.64
C PHE A 291 -8.37 -4.68 9.14
N HIS A 292 -8.24 -5.94 9.57
CA HIS A 292 -8.01 -6.24 10.99
C HIS A 292 -6.66 -5.66 11.43
N ASP A 293 -5.55 -6.15 10.90
CA ASP A 293 -4.20 -5.84 11.37
C ASP A 293 -3.78 -4.38 11.13
N LEU A 294 -4.39 -3.72 10.14
CA LEU A 294 -4.10 -2.32 9.81
C LEU A 294 -4.67 -1.35 10.83
N ILE A 295 -5.89 -1.59 11.32
CA ILE A 295 -6.55 -0.67 12.23
C ILE A 295 -6.04 -0.98 13.65
N PRO A 296 -5.40 -0.02 14.36
CA PRO A 296 -4.92 -0.22 15.72
C PRO A 296 -6.04 -0.69 16.62
N PHE A 297 -5.70 -1.51 17.62
CA PHE A 297 -6.69 -2.11 18.51
C PHE A 297 -7.62 -1.07 19.15
N GLU A 298 -7.07 0.08 19.52
CA GLU A 298 -7.79 1.22 20.08
C GLU A 298 -8.86 1.74 19.11
N VAL A 299 -8.52 1.84 17.82
CA VAL A 299 -9.42 2.30 16.77
C VAL A 299 -10.47 1.23 16.44
N ARG A 300 -10.10 -0.06 16.44
CA ARG A 300 -11.05 -1.18 16.25
C ARG A 300 -12.11 -1.22 17.33
N LYS A 301 -11.73 -0.97 18.58
CA LYS A 301 -12.67 -0.90 19.72
C LYS A 301 -13.69 0.23 19.51
N ILE A 302 -13.24 1.39 19.04
CA ILE A 302 -14.11 2.56 18.78
C ILE A 302 -15.11 2.26 17.66
N LEU A 303 -14.65 1.63 16.58
CA LEU A 303 -15.50 1.30 15.42
C LEU A 303 -16.39 0.07 15.61
N ALA A 304 -16.27 -0.65 16.74
CA ALA A 304 -16.84 -1.99 16.93
C ALA A 304 -16.54 -2.94 15.75
N ALA A 305 -15.40 -2.73 15.07
CA ALA A 305 -15.01 -3.43 13.85
C ALA A 305 -14.39 -4.79 14.19
N PHE A 306 -15.19 -5.68 14.77
CA PHE A 306 -14.76 -7.04 15.07
C PHE A 306 -14.71 -7.89 13.80
N TYR A 307 -13.66 -8.70 13.72
CA TYR A 307 -13.36 -9.53 12.57
C TYR A 307 -13.71 -10.99 12.87
N THR A 308 -14.47 -11.62 11.97
CA THR A 308 -14.68 -13.07 12.00
C THR A 308 -13.63 -13.73 11.12
N HIS A 309 -12.99 -14.81 11.59
CA HIS A 309 -12.00 -15.51 10.79
C HIS A 309 -12.62 -16.07 9.50
N PRO A 310 -12.02 -15.89 8.30
CA PRO A 310 -12.63 -16.27 7.01
C PRO A 310 -13.00 -17.75 6.94
N ILE A 311 -12.14 -18.61 7.49
CA ILE A 311 -12.41 -20.06 7.56
C ILE A 311 -13.68 -20.34 8.37
N ALA A 312 -13.89 -19.65 9.49
CA ALA A 312 -15.09 -19.84 10.31
C ALA A 312 -16.34 -19.36 9.57
N ALA A 313 -16.26 -18.20 8.90
CA ALA A 313 -17.35 -17.68 8.09
C ALA A 313 -17.71 -18.61 6.92
N LYS A 314 -16.70 -19.19 6.25
CA LYS A 314 -16.89 -20.16 5.17
C LYS A 314 -17.52 -21.47 5.67
N ILE A 315 -17.08 -21.98 6.82
CA ILE A 315 -17.69 -23.17 7.43
C ILE A 315 -19.16 -22.90 7.74
N LEU A 316 -19.47 -21.78 8.40
CA LEU A 316 -20.84 -21.45 8.78
C LEU A 316 -21.74 -21.32 7.55
N THR A 317 -21.33 -20.52 6.57
CA THR A 317 -22.13 -20.28 5.35
C THR A 317 -22.33 -21.52 4.50
N ASN A 318 -21.35 -22.43 4.42
CA ASN A 318 -21.51 -23.73 3.76
C ASN A 318 -22.49 -24.67 4.48
N LEU A 319 -22.66 -24.52 5.79
CA LEU A 319 -23.59 -25.32 6.58
C LEU A 319 -25.01 -24.74 6.64
N THR A 320 -25.18 -23.45 6.35
CA THR A 320 -26.45 -22.73 6.56
C THR A 320 -27.13 -22.24 5.30
N ILE A 321 -26.44 -22.25 4.14
CA ILE A 321 -26.99 -21.78 2.86
C ILE A 321 -26.94 -22.93 1.85
N ASP A 322 -28.13 -23.37 1.44
CA ASP A 322 -28.36 -24.52 0.56
C ASP A 322 -28.85 -24.11 -0.83
N SER A 323 -29.33 -22.87 -1.00
CA SER A 323 -29.75 -22.30 -2.28
C SER A 323 -29.20 -20.89 -2.52
N TYR A 324 -28.88 -20.59 -3.78
CA TYR A 324 -28.48 -19.24 -4.22
C TYR A 324 -29.63 -18.22 -4.19
N GLU A 325 -30.87 -18.65 -3.99
CA GLU A 325 -32.05 -17.77 -3.90
C GLU A 325 -32.33 -17.29 -2.48
N GLU A 326 -31.70 -17.90 -1.47
CA GLU A 326 -31.93 -17.54 -0.06
C GLU A 326 -31.55 -16.10 0.26
N GLN A 327 -32.37 -15.41 1.06
CA GLN A 327 -32.03 -14.07 1.54
C GLN A 327 -31.20 -14.17 2.82
N VAL A 328 -30.10 -13.42 2.87
CA VAL A 328 -29.16 -13.43 4.01
C VAL A 328 -29.12 -12.04 4.63
N ILE A 329 -29.19 -11.98 5.95
CA ILE A 329 -29.04 -10.76 6.75
C ILE A 329 -28.04 -11.00 7.88
N ASP A 330 -27.16 -10.03 8.11
CA ASP A 330 -26.26 -9.99 9.25
C ASP A 330 -26.38 -8.61 9.93
N PRO A 331 -27.19 -8.48 11.01
CA PRO A 331 -27.45 -7.21 11.67
C PRO A 331 -26.25 -6.70 12.50
N ALA A 332 -25.18 -7.50 12.63
CA ALA A 332 -23.96 -7.15 13.36
C ALA A 332 -22.72 -7.49 12.50
N CYS A 333 -22.80 -7.19 11.20
CA CYS A 333 -21.85 -7.72 10.21
C CYS A 333 -20.40 -7.29 10.37
N GLY A 334 -20.11 -6.24 11.14
CA GLY A 334 -18.75 -5.75 11.37
C GLY A 334 -18.01 -5.50 10.05
N SER A 335 -16.91 -6.21 9.83
CA SER A 335 -16.14 -6.20 8.56
C SER A 335 -16.87 -6.79 7.34
N GLY A 336 -18.06 -7.37 7.52
CA GLY A 336 -18.85 -8.00 6.46
C GLY A 336 -18.39 -9.39 6.05
N THR A 337 -17.47 -10.02 6.80
CA THR A 337 -16.85 -11.31 6.40
C THR A 337 -17.88 -12.43 6.19
N LEU A 338 -18.93 -12.49 7.02
CA LEU A 338 -20.04 -13.45 6.86
C LEU A 338 -20.88 -13.15 5.61
N LEU A 339 -21.17 -11.88 5.32
CA LEU A 339 -21.92 -11.47 4.13
C LEU A 339 -21.14 -11.79 2.85
N VAL A 340 -19.83 -11.53 2.83
CA VAL A 340 -18.94 -11.90 1.71
C VAL A 340 -18.91 -13.42 1.51
N SER A 341 -18.74 -14.18 2.60
CA SER A 341 -18.74 -15.66 2.53
C SER A 341 -20.09 -16.20 2.06
N SER A 342 -21.19 -15.56 2.48
CA SER A 342 -22.55 -15.91 2.07
C SER A 342 -22.73 -15.67 0.56
N TYR A 343 -22.28 -14.53 0.06
CA TYR A 343 -22.29 -14.24 -1.38
C TYR A 343 -21.49 -15.29 -2.17
N GLN A 344 -20.28 -15.63 -1.72
CA GLN A 344 -19.44 -16.64 -2.38
C GLN A 344 -20.13 -18.02 -2.41
N ARG A 345 -20.75 -18.45 -1.30
CA ARG A 345 -21.51 -19.70 -1.24
C ARG A 345 -22.68 -19.71 -2.21
N LYS A 346 -23.48 -18.64 -2.22
CA LYS A 346 -24.60 -18.48 -3.16
C LYS A 346 -24.12 -18.50 -4.61
N MET A 347 -23.01 -17.83 -4.91
CA MET A 347 -22.42 -17.83 -6.25
C MET A 347 -21.97 -19.22 -6.69
N ALA A 348 -21.35 -20.01 -5.80
CA ALA A 348 -20.98 -21.39 -6.07
C ALA A 348 -22.20 -22.28 -6.37
N LEU A 349 -23.25 -22.19 -5.55
CA LEU A 349 -24.51 -22.93 -5.76
C LEU A 349 -25.20 -22.56 -7.07
N TRP A 350 -25.17 -21.28 -7.45
CA TRP A 350 -25.69 -20.83 -8.74
C TRP A 350 -24.89 -21.43 -9.91
N GLN A 351 -23.56 -21.43 -9.83
CA GLN A 351 -22.69 -22.02 -10.85
C GLN A 351 -22.89 -23.53 -11.02
N GLU A 352 -23.07 -24.26 -9.91
CA GLU A 352 -23.38 -25.69 -9.94
C GLU A 352 -24.70 -25.98 -10.67
N LYS A 353 -25.72 -25.12 -10.48
CA LYS A 353 -27.01 -25.25 -11.15
C LYS A 353 -26.94 -24.91 -12.65
N GLU A 354 -26.32 -23.80 -13.03
CA GLU A 354 -26.14 -23.41 -14.44
C GLU A 354 -25.25 -24.41 -15.21
N GLY A 355 -24.23 -24.96 -14.56
CA GLY A 355 -23.38 -26.01 -15.12
C GLY A 355 -24.10 -27.34 -15.34
N SER A 356 -25.10 -27.64 -14.51
CA SER A 356 -25.95 -28.83 -14.63
C SER A 356 -27.13 -28.66 -15.58
N GLU A 357 -27.55 -27.43 -15.88
CA GLU A 357 -28.55 -27.13 -16.92
C GLU A 357 -27.94 -27.11 -18.34
N ASN A 358 -26.64 -26.87 -18.49
CA ASN A 358 -25.91 -26.87 -19.78
C ASN A 358 -25.23 -28.20 -20.15
N THR A 359 -25.41 -29.25 -19.35
CA THR A 359 -24.97 -30.60 -19.72
C THR A 359 -26.09 -31.29 -20.51
N PRO A 360 -25.87 -31.82 -21.73
CA PRO A 360 -26.89 -32.58 -22.43
C PRO A 360 -27.32 -33.75 -21.53
N ARG A 361 -28.61 -33.85 -21.23
CA ARG A 361 -29.16 -35.07 -20.64
C ARG A 361 -29.18 -36.12 -21.75
N ASP A 362 -28.38 -37.16 -21.59
CA ASP A 362 -28.34 -38.35 -22.45
C ASP A 362 -29.73 -39.01 -22.61
#